data_AF-A0A2P8HZF3-F1
#
_entry.id   AF-A0A2P8HZF3-F1
#
_cell.length_a   1.000
_cell.length_b   1.000
_cell.length_c   1.000
_cell.angle_alpha   90.00
_cell.angle_beta   90.00
_cell.angle_gamma   90.00
#
_symmetry.space_group_name_H-M   'P 1'
#
loop_
_entity.id
_entity.type
_entity.pdbx_description
1 polymer ?
#
loop_
_entity_poly.entity_id
_entity_poly.type
_entity_poly.pdbx_seq_one_letter_code
_entity_poly.pdbx_strand_id
1 'polypeptide(L)' 'MRVQNKNSGKVLAVDGRSTANSARVVQFADVGTADHLWRFLPA' A
#
# COMPACT_ATOMS: atom_id res chain seq x y z
N MET A 1 -8.86 3.29 0.59
CA MET A 1 -8.52 3.43 2.03
C MET A 1 -7.06 3.10 2.24
N ARG A 2 -6.48 3.38 3.41
CA ARG A 2 -5.11 2.96 3.75
C ARG A 2 -5.15 1.78 4.71
N VAL A 3 -4.25 0.82 4.53
CA VAL A 3 -4.06 -0.32 5.44
C VAL A 3 -2.80 -0.05 6.24
N GLN A 4 -2.95 0.29 7.52
CA GLN A 4 -1.85 0.68 8.40
C GLN A 4 -1.43 -0.48 9.30
N ASN A 5 -0.12 -0.73 9.37
CA ASN A 5 0.44 -1.60 10.39
C ASN A 5 0.47 -0.85 11.73
N LYS A 6 -0.26 -1.37 12.74
CA LYS A 6 -0.38 -0.72 14.06
C LYS A 6 0.95 -0.57 14.80
N ASN A 7 1.90 -1.48 14.60
CA ASN A 7 3.19 -1.47 15.30
C ASN A 7 4.17 -0.44 14.71
N SER A 8 4.22 -0.34 13.38
CA SER A 8 5.18 0.55 12.70
C SER A 8 4.62 1.91 12.31
N GLY A 9 3.29 2.06 12.27
CA GLY A 9 2.60 3.24 11.71
C GLY A 9 2.70 3.35 10.19
N LYS A 10 3.44 2.46 9.51
CA LYS A 10 3.59 2.42 8.05
C LYS A 10 2.34 1.85 7.38
N VAL A 11 2.14 2.20 6.13
CA VAL A 11 1.01 1.75 5.31
C VAL A 11 1.44 0.76 4.24
N LEU A 12 0.51 -0.10 3.84
CA LEU A 12 0.67 -1.01 2.70
C LEU A 12 0.80 -0.19 1.40
N ALA A 13 1.86 -0.41 0.64
CA ALA A 13 2.20 0.35 -0.57
C ALA A 13 2.71 -0.57 -1.69
N VAL A 14 2.57 -0.15 -2.96
CA VAL A 14 3.19 -0.82 -4.11
C VAL A 14 4.61 -0.28 -4.30
N ASP A 15 5.61 -1.16 -4.34
CA ASP A 15 7.02 -0.78 -4.42
C ASP A 15 7.31 0.04 -5.68
N GLY A 16 8.00 1.17 -5.50
CA GLY A 16 8.32 2.13 -6.58
C GLY A 16 7.11 2.70 -7.32
N ARG A 17 5.88 2.59 -6.78
CA ARG A 17 4.62 2.91 -7.48
C ARG A 17 4.46 2.16 -8.81
N SER A 18 5.00 0.94 -8.88
CA SER A 18 5.00 0.13 -10.10
C SER A 18 3.58 -0.18 -10.57
N THR A 19 3.35 -0.10 -11.88
CA THR A 19 2.12 -0.53 -12.54
C THR A 19 2.25 -1.90 -13.19
N ALA A 20 3.39 -2.58 -13.02
CA ALA A 20 3.64 -3.90 -13.59
C ALA A 20 2.85 -4.99 -12.86
N ASN A 21 2.49 -6.04 -13.59
CA ASN A 21 1.93 -7.24 -12.98
C ASN A 21 2.93 -7.86 -11.99
N SER A 22 2.42 -8.43 -10.91
CA SER A 22 3.25 -9.01 -9.84
C SER A 22 4.18 -8.01 -9.15
N ALA A 23 3.86 -6.71 -9.20
CA ALA A 23 4.58 -5.69 -8.44
C ALA A 23 4.60 -6.04 -6.95
N ARG A 24 5.75 -5.82 -6.31
CA ARG A 24 5.94 -6.11 -4.90
C ARG A 24 5.10 -5.18 -4.05
N VAL A 25 4.47 -5.72 -3.01
CA VAL A 25 3.78 -4.94 -1.98
C VAL A 25 4.68 -4.85 -0.74
N VAL A 26 4.82 -3.64 -0.18
CA VAL A 26 5.73 -3.31 0.93
C VAL A 26 5.01 -2.53 2.03
N GLN A 27 5.68 -2.30 3.16
CA GLN A 27 5.27 -1.31 4.16
C GLN A 27 6.12 -0.04 4.01
N PHE A 28 5.47 1.11 3.83
CA PHE A 28 6.15 2.37 3.58
C PHE A 28 5.58 3.53 4.41
N ALA A 29 6.34 4.61 4.51
CA ALA A 29 5.85 5.83 5.16
C ALA A 29 4.67 6.39 4.36
N ASP A 30 3.62 6.85 5.05
CA ASP A 30 2.47 7.45 4.35
C ASP A 30 2.81 8.85 3.84
N VAL A 31 3.22 8.94 2.57
CA VAL A 31 3.55 10.17 1.84
C VAL A 31 2.40 10.69 0.97
N GLY A 32 1.18 10.18 1.16
CA GLY A 32 0.00 10.72 0.48
C GLY A 32 -0.22 10.25 -0.95
N THR A 33 0.49 9.22 -1.41
CA THR A 33 0.49 8.80 -2.82
C THR A 33 -0.54 7.71 -3.12
N ALA A 34 -0.91 7.58 -4.39
CA ALA A 34 -2.00 6.69 -4.82
C ALA A 34 -1.70 5.20 -4.61
N ASP A 35 -0.43 4.81 -4.62
CA ASP A 35 0.03 3.44 -4.35
C ASP A 35 -0.26 2.96 -2.91
N HIS A 36 -0.74 3.85 -2.03
CA HIS A 36 -1.18 3.51 -0.67
C HIS A 36 -2.68 3.19 -0.58
N LEU A 37 -3.43 3.36 -1.67
CA LEU A 37 -4.89 3.25 -1.68
C LEU A 37 -5.35 1.85 -2.06
N TRP A 38 -5.97 1.17 -1.09
CA TRP A 38 -6.53 -0.16 -1.24
C TRP A 38 -8.06 -0.14 -1.22
N ARG A 39 -8.65 -1.16 -1.85
CA ARG A 39 -10.07 -1.48 -1.78
C ARG A 39 -10.21 -2.97 -1.49
N PHE A 40 -10.92 -3.29 -0.42
CA PHE A 40 -11.34 -4.66 -0.16
C PHE A 40 -12.53 -4.96 -1.07
N LEU A 41 -12.44 -6.05 -1.82
CA LEU A 41 -13.55 -6.55 -2.62
C LEU A 41 -14.37 -7.52 -1.76
N PRO A 42 -15.69 -7.64 -2.00
CA PRO A 42 -16.48 -8.72 -1.45
C PRO A 42 -15.87 -10.09 -1.80
N ALA A 43 -16.14 -11.08 -0.95
CA ALA A 43 -15.81 -12.47 -1.22
C ALA A 43 -16.69 -13.04 -2.34
#